data_AF-A0A2A2IGJ1-F1
#
_entry.id   AF-A0A2A2IGJ1-F1
#
_cell.length_a   1.000
_cell.length_b   1.000
_cell.length_c   1.000
_cell.angle_alpha   90.00
_cell.angle_beta   90.00
_cell.angle_gamma   90.00
#
_symmetry.space_group_name_H-M   'P 1'
#
loop_
_entity.id
_entity.type
_entity.pdbx_description
1 polymer ?
#
loop_
_entity_poly.entity_id
_entity_poly.type
_entity_poly.pdbx_seq_one_letter_code
_entity_poly.pdbx_strand_id
1 'polypeptide(L)'
;MGLDVSHDAFNGAYSAFNRFRWFVLKSIGGSYPPHGNKELNEGYWYFGDGYSPETHKGLTEFLKHSDCDGEISPEMCKIVADELEEIMPQIEKLAETEESYGHIKGNGGYVEVTKRFIEGCRLAHERNEPLEFL
;
A
#
# COMPACT_ATOMS: atom_id res chain seq x y z
N MET A 1 -16.58 1.52 -9.55
CA MET A 1 -15.44 1.70 -10.46
C MET A 1 -14.30 0.85 -9.94
N GLY A 2 -13.65 0.09 -10.83
CA GLY A 2 -12.44 -0.68 -10.50
C GLY A 2 -11.21 0.22 -10.58
N LEU A 3 -10.16 -0.20 -9.91
CA LEU A 3 -8.80 0.31 -9.99
C LEU A 3 -7.94 -0.83 -10.53
N ASP A 4 -7.26 -0.57 -11.64
CA ASP A 4 -6.27 -1.46 -12.22
C ASP A 4 -4.91 -0.77 -12.19
N VAL A 5 -3.96 -1.36 -11.45
CA VAL A 5 -2.61 -0.83 -11.37
C VAL A 5 -1.75 -1.64 -12.33
N SER A 6 -1.05 -0.92 -13.20
CA SER A 6 -0.16 -1.49 -14.22
C SER A 6 0.85 -2.48 -13.64
N HIS A 7 1.54 -3.21 -14.52
CA HIS A 7 2.53 -4.22 -14.11
C HIS A 7 1.94 -5.32 -13.22
N ASP A 8 0.63 -5.55 -13.35
CA ASP A 8 -0.15 -6.48 -12.54
C ASP A 8 -0.10 -6.17 -11.03
N ALA A 9 0.28 -4.96 -10.60
CA ALA A 9 0.55 -4.66 -9.20
C ALA A 9 -0.70 -4.77 -8.30
N PHE A 10 -1.88 -4.43 -8.82
CA PHE A 10 -3.14 -4.54 -8.08
C PHE A 10 -4.34 -4.51 -9.03
N ASN A 11 -5.36 -5.32 -8.73
CA ASN A 11 -6.66 -5.24 -9.40
C ASN A 11 -7.81 -5.38 -8.39
N GLY A 12 -8.72 -4.41 -8.36
CA GLY A 12 -9.88 -4.45 -7.46
C GLY A 12 -10.63 -3.13 -7.38
N ALA A 13 -11.58 -3.01 -6.46
CA ALA A 13 -12.24 -1.72 -6.24
C ALA A 13 -11.29 -0.72 -5.52
N TYR A 14 -11.46 0.58 -5.76
CA TYR A 14 -10.80 1.65 -4.97
C TYR A 14 -10.94 1.44 -3.46
N SER A 15 -12.12 1.01 -3.01
CA SER A 15 -12.34 0.71 -1.59
C SER A 15 -11.51 -0.47 -1.07
N ALA A 16 -11.11 -1.40 -1.94
CA ALA A 16 -10.19 -2.47 -1.59
C ALA A 16 -8.76 -1.95 -1.50
N PHE A 17 -8.34 -1.07 -2.41
CA PHE A 17 -7.03 -0.42 -2.33
C PHE A 17 -6.90 0.47 -1.08
N ASN A 18 -7.95 1.21 -0.72
CA ASN A 18 -7.98 1.96 0.54
C ASN A 18 -7.84 1.05 1.78
N ARG A 19 -8.45 -0.14 1.76
CA ARG A 19 -8.28 -1.15 2.80
C ARG A 19 -6.87 -1.74 2.83
N PHE A 20 -6.25 -1.88 1.66
CA PHE A 20 -4.85 -2.28 1.57
C PHE A 20 -3.93 -1.24 2.21
N ARG A 21 -4.08 0.06 1.90
CA ARG A 21 -3.36 1.14 2.60
C ARG A 21 -3.57 1.12 4.11
N TRP A 22 -4.83 0.96 4.53
CA TRP A 22 -5.17 0.84 5.95
C TRP A 22 -4.43 -0.30 6.63
N PHE A 23 -4.39 -1.47 6.00
CA PHE A 23 -3.71 -2.64 6.54
C PHE A 23 -2.20 -2.42 6.66
N VAL A 24 -1.56 -1.91 5.59
CA VAL A 24 -0.12 -1.61 5.56
C VAL A 24 0.25 -0.59 6.64
N LEU A 25 -0.54 0.47 6.80
CA LEU A 25 -0.23 1.45 7.84
C LEU A 25 -0.48 0.89 9.25
N LYS A 26 -1.52 0.07 9.43
CA LYS A 26 -1.80 -0.60 10.70
C LYS A 26 -0.71 -1.60 11.09
N SER A 27 -0.09 -2.30 10.15
CA SER A 27 0.95 -3.30 10.46
C SER A 27 2.17 -2.67 11.13
N ILE A 28 2.46 -1.40 10.83
CA ILE A 28 3.54 -0.62 11.46
C ILE A 28 3.05 0.23 12.64
N GLY A 29 1.85 -0.02 13.16
CA GLY A 29 1.29 0.69 14.32
C GLY A 29 0.70 2.06 14.01
N GLY A 30 0.57 2.42 12.73
CA GLY A 30 -0.05 3.67 12.29
C GLY A 30 -1.58 3.60 12.19
N SER A 31 -2.17 4.67 11.67
CA SER A 31 -3.61 4.80 11.46
C SER A 31 -3.93 5.46 10.13
N TYR A 32 -4.82 4.83 9.36
CA TYR A 32 -5.29 5.31 8.07
C TYR A 32 -6.82 5.51 8.12
N PRO A 33 -7.41 6.50 7.40
CA PRO A 33 -8.86 6.66 7.34
C PRO A 33 -9.59 5.47 6.67
N PRO A 34 -10.72 4.99 7.21
CA PRO A 34 -11.37 5.48 8.43
C PRO A 34 -10.64 5.04 9.70
N HIS A 35 -10.54 5.97 10.67
CA HIS A 35 -9.81 5.70 11.91
C HIS A 35 -10.65 4.91 12.94
N GLY A 36 -9.98 4.13 13.77
CA GLY A 36 -10.59 3.55 14.98
C GLY A 36 -10.73 4.55 16.14
N ASN A 37 -9.97 5.66 16.11
CA ASN A 37 -10.00 6.72 17.10
C ASN A 37 -10.66 7.97 16.50
N LYS A 38 -11.78 8.41 17.09
CA LYS A 38 -12.58 9.58 16.67
C LYS A 38 -11.88 10.92 16.89
N GLU A 39 -10.78 10.95 17.63
CA GLU A 39 -9.95 12.15 17.83
C GLU A 39 -8.99 12.41 16.66
N LEU A 40 -8.76 11.40 15.81
CA LEU A 40 -7.93 11.54 14.62
C LEU A 40 -8.72 12.21 13.50
N ASN A 41 -8.03 13.03 12.71
CA ASN A 41 -8.64 13.75 11.61
C ASN A 41 -8.75 12.82 10.38
N GLU A 42 -9.98 12.55 9.95
CA GLU A 42 -10.30 11.69 8.79
C GLU A 42 -9.67 12.14 7.45
N GLY A 43 -9.14 13.36 7.38
CA GLY A 43 -8.38 13.86 6.23
C GLY A 43 -6.90 13.52 6.23
N TYR A 44 -6.38 12.84 7.27
CA TYR A 44 -4.96 12.55 7.45
C TYR A 44 -4.73 11.08 7.78
N TRP A 45 -3.53 10.61 7.49
CA TRP A 45 -3.01 9.35 8.01
C TRP A 45 -1.84 9.62 8.96
N TYR A 46 -1.56 8.67 9.85
CA TYR A 46 -0.59 8.81 10.94
C TYR A 46 0.35 7.61 10.94
N PHE A 47 1.65 7.85 10.86
CA PHE A 47 2.66 6.79 11.04
C PHE A 47 2.67 6.26 12.48
N GLY A 48 3.08 5.00 12.63
CA GLY A 48 3.42 4.45 13.94
C GLY A 48 4.81 4.89 14.40
N ASP A 49 5.13 4.60 15.66
CA ASP A 49 6.40 4.98 16.27
C ASP A 49 7.60 4.45 15.47
N GLY A 50 8.57 5.33 15.19
CA GLY A 50 9.78 5.00 14.42
C GLY A 50 9.66 5.25 12.91
N TYR A 51 8.47 5.57 12.40
CA TYR A 51 8.24 5.89 10.99
C TYR A 51 7.98 7.39 10.80
N SER A 52 8.46 7.93 9.69
CA SER A 52 8.21 9.34 9.34
C SER A 52 8.31 9.57 7.83
N PRO A 53 7.68 10.63 7.30
CA PRO A 53 7.79 10.96 5.88
C PRO A 53 9.20 11.35 5.43
N GLU A 54 10.07 11.74 6.36
CA GLU A 54 11.46 12.12 6.06
C GLU A 54 12.33 10.90 5.80
N THR A 55 12.08 9.80 6.52
CA THR A 55 12.87 8.57 6.47
C THR A 55 12.23 7.45 5.65
N HIS A 56 10.91 7.50 5.42
CA HIS A 56 10.14 6.46 4.72
C HIS A 56 9.39 7.06 3.51
N LYS A 57 10.15 7.40 2.48
CA LYS A 57 9.62 8.10 1.30
C LYS A 57 8.76 7.18 0.45
N GLY A 58 9.14 5.90 0.37
CA GLY A 58 8.38 4.88 -0.36
C GLY A 58 7.00 4.65 0.26
N LEU A 59 6.94 4.35 1.56
CA LEU A 59 5.67 4.20 2.28
C LEU A 59 4.84 5.47 2.22
N THR A 60 5.48 6.65 2.34
CA THR A 60 4.77 7.93 2.20
C THR A 60 4.13 8.07 0.83
N GLU A 61 4.82 7.71 -0.25
CA GLU A 61 4.26 7.77 -1.60
C GLU A 61 3.12 6.76 -1.76
N PHE A 62 3.31 5.53 -1.32
CA PHE A 62 2.27 4.49 -1.33
C PHE A 62 0.99 4.92 -0.60
N LEU A 63 1.12 5.63 0.53
CA LEU A 63 -0.02 6.05 1.35
C LEU A 63 -0.76 7.29 0.83
N LYS A 64 -0.10 8.16 0.05
CA LYS A 64 -0.67 9.48 -0.32
C LYS A 64 -0.99 9.66 -1.81
N HIS A 65 -0.44 8.84 -2.71
CA HIS A 65 -0.59 9.08 -4.15
C HIS A 65 -2.06 9.07 -4.58
N SER A 66 -2.35 9.75 -5.69
CA SER A 66 -3.70 9.80 -6.26
C SER A 66 -4.09 8.43 -6.81
N ASP A 67 -5.24 7.92 -6.38
CA ASP A 67 -5.77 6.68 -6.94
C ASP A 67 -6.37 6.89 -8.34
N CYS A 68 -6.71 8.13 -8.71
CA CYS A 68 -7.24 8.47 -10.04
C CYS A 68 -6.15 9.15 -10.87
N ASP A 69 -5.81 8.56 -12.02
CA ASP A 69 -4.80 9.08 -12.96
C ASP A 69 -3.44 9.38 -12.31
N GLY A 70 -3.10 8.64 -11.25
CA GLY A 70 -1.83 8.74 -10.55
C GLY A 70 -0.77 7.84 -11.16
N GLU A 71 0.50 8.23 -10.97
CA GLU A 71 1.64 7.40 -11.33
C GLU A 71 2.69 7.45 -10.21
N ILE A 72 3.40 6.34 -10.02
CA ILE A 72 4.63 6.30 -9.22
C ILE A 72 5.81 6.15 -10.18
N SER A 73 6.79 7.06 -10.12
CA SER A 73 7.94 7.01 -11.02
C SER A 73 8.74 5.71 -10.86
N PRO A 74 9.49 5.26 -11.88
CA PRO A 74 10.30 4.04 -11.80
C PRO A 74 11.26 4.03 -10.61
N GLU A 75 11.92 5.16 -10.31
CA GLU A 75 12.86 5.29 -9.19
C GLU A 75 12.13 5.24 -7.84
N MET A 76 10.96 5.85 -7.75
CA MET A 76 10.16 5.79 -6.53
C MET A 76 9.57 4.39 -6.33
N CYS A 77 9.21 3.67 -7.40
CA CYS A 77 8.78 2.28 -7.32
C CYS A 77 9.83 1.40 -6.65
N LYS A 78 11.11 1.61 -6.94
CA LYS A 78 12.19 0.90 -6.24
C LYS A 78 12.16 1.16 -4.73
N ILE A 79 12.03 2.42 -4.32
CA ILE A 79 12.02 2.81 -2.90
C ILE A 79 10.76 2.27 -2.21
N VAL A 80 9.59 2.36 -2.86
CA VAL A 80 8.33 1.78 -2.39
C VAL A 80 8.47 0.28 -2.17
N ALA A 81 9.04 -0.43 -3.15
CA ALA A 81 9.26 -1.87 -3.07
C ALA A 81 10.22 -2.23 -1.93
N ASP A 82 11.35 -1.52 -1.80
CA ASP A 82 12.34 -1.73 -0.73
C ASP A 82 11.69 -1.56 0.67
N GLU A 83 10.96 -0.45 0.88
CA GLU A 83 10.36 -0.17 2.19
C GLU A 83 9.16 -1.09 2.51
N LEU A 84 8.35 -1.47 1.51
CA LEU A 84 7.28 -2.46 1.70
C LEU A 84 7.85 -3.85 2.03
N GLU A 85 8.94 -4.24 1.38
CA GLU A 85 9.64 -5.50 1.65
C GLU A 85 10.22 -5.54 3.06
N GLU A 86 10.77 -4.42 3.56
CA GLU A 86 11.29 -4.30 4.92
C GLU A 86 10.21 -4.54 6.00
N ILE A 87 8.97 -4.10 5.75
CA ILE A 87 7.86 -4.24 6.71
C ILE A 87 7.03 -5.52 6.51
N MET A 88 7.45 -6.43 5.61
CA MET A 88 6.76 -7.71 5.38
C MET A 88 6.59 -8.54 6.66
N PRO A 89 7.56 -8.64 7.58
CA PRO A 89 7.37 -9.38 8.83
C PRO A 89 6.20 -8.84 9.68
N GLN A 90 5.99 -7.53 9.68
CA GLN A 90 4.90 -6.86 10.39
C GLN A 90 3.55 -7.11 9.70
N ILE A 91 3.54 -7.09 8.35
CA ILE A 91 2.38 -7.41 7.52
C ILE A 91 1.94 -8.85 7.75
N GLU A 92 2.86 -9.81 7.70
CA GLU A 92 2.59 -11.23 7.95
C GLU A 92 2.03 -11.43 9.35
N LYS A 93 2.67 -10.84 10.37
CA LYS A 93 2.19 -10.91 11.76
C LYS A 93 0.78 -10.34 11.93
N LEU A 94 0.46 -9.21 11.32
CA LEU A 94 -0.90 -8.66 11.40
C LEU A 94 -1.92 -9.57 10.69
N ALA A 95 -1.55 -10.15 9.55
CA ALA A 95 -2.40 -11.04 8.77
C ALA A 95 -2.79 -12.34 9.49
N GLU A 96 -2.03 -12.76 10.52
CA GLU A 96 -2.40 -13.89 11.38
C GLU A 96 -3.71 -13.66 12.17
N THR A 97 -4.05 -12.39 12.41
CA THR A 97 -5.20 -12.00 13.25
C THR A 97 -6.24 -11.17 12.51
N GLU A 98 -5.86 -10.51 11.43
CA GLU A 98 -6.74 -9.64 10.67
C GLU A 98 -7.23 -10.35 9.40
N GLU A 99 -8.52 -10.69 9.36
CA GLU A 99 -9.10 -11.37 8.20
C GLU A 99 -9.23 -10.43 7.00
N SER A 100 -8.82 -10.93 5.82
CA SER A 100 -9.09 -10.26 4.55
C SER A 100 -10.49 -10.59 4.02
N TYR A 101 -11.07 -9.68 3.24
CA TYR A 101 -12.39 -9.87 2.62
C TYR A 101 -12.50 -9.13 1.27
N GLY A 102 -13.56 -9.46 0.50
CA GLY A 102 -13.80 -8.88 -0.82
C GLY A 102 -12.63 -9.11 -1.79
N HIS A 103 -12.28 -8.09 -2.58
CA HIS A 103 -11.18 -8.18 -3.55
C HIS A 103 -9.82 -8.50 -2.91
N ILE A 104 -9.55 -8.07 -1.66
CA ILE A 104 -8.27 -8.44 -1.01
C ILE A 104 -8.21 -9.96 -0.82
N LYS A 105 -9.26 -10.57 -0.28
CA LYS A 105 -9.34 -12.03 -0.13
C LYS A 105 -9.31 -12.75 -1.48
N GLY A 106 -10.01 -12.21 -2.47
CA GLY A 106 -10.02 -12.74 -3.84
C GLY A 106 -8.64 -12.72 -4.52
N ASN A 107 -7.78 -11.77 -4.15
CA ASN A 107 -6.40 -11.64 -4.61
C ASN A 107 -5.38 -12.34 -3.70
N GLY A 108 -5.81 -13.29 -2.84
CA GLY A 108 -4.89 -14.08 -2.01
C GLY A 108 -4.63 -13.55 -0.60
N GLY A 109 -5.29 -12.45 -0.20
CA GLY A 109 -5.14 -11.83 1.12
C GLY A 109 -4.07 -10.75 1.17
N TYR A 110 -3.91 -10.10 2.33
CA TYR A 110 -3.05 -8.92 2.45
C TYR A 110 -1.57 -9.22 2.14
N VAL A 111 -1.05 -10.36 2.59
CA VAL A 111 0.35 -10.76 2.31
C VAL A 111 0.61 -10.89 0.81
N GLU A 112 -0.28 -11.59 0.09
CA GLU A 112 -0.13 -11.81 -1.35
C GLU A 112 -0.32 -10.51 -2.15
N VAL A 113 -1.30 -9.69 -1.75
CA VAL A 113 -1.52 -8.37 -2.34
C VAL A 113 -0.29 -7.48 -2.16
N THR A 114 0.35 -7.49 -0.99
CA THR A 114 1.60 -6.73 -0.79
C THR A 114 2.71 -7.24 -1.68
N LYS A 115 2.93 -8.57 -1.73
CA LYS A 115 3.98 -9.17 -2.57
C LYS A 115 3.79 -8.84 -4.04
N ARG A 116 2.54 -8.91 -4.53
CA ARG A 116 2.19 -8.56 -5.90
C ARG A 116 2.40 -7.08 -6.20
N PHE A 117 2.08 -6.20 -5.25
CA PHE A 117 2.35 -4.77 -5.41
C PHE A 117 3.86 -4.47 -5.44
N ILE A 118 4.64 -5.12 -4.56
CA ILE A 118 6.12 -5.06 -4.58
C ILE A 118 6.63 -5.50 -5.94
N GLU A 119 6.20 -6.66 -6.44
CA GLU A 119 6.64 -7.19 -7.74
C GLU A 119 6.30 -6.24 -8.90
N GLY A 120 5.09 -5.67 -8.90
CA GLY A 120 4.70 -4.66 -9.89
C GLY A 120 5.59 -3.42 -9.84
N CYS A 121 5.93 -2.91 -8.65
CA CYS A 121 6.90 -1.83 -8.49
C CYS A 121 8.30 -2.21 -8.99
N ARG A 122 8.77 -3.44 -8.69
CA ARG A 122 10.08 -3.93 -9.18
C ARG A 122 10.11 -4.00 -10.70
N LEU A 123 9.05 -4.50 -11.31
CA LEU A 123 8.94 -4.62 -12.76
C LEU A 123 8.86 -3.25 -13.45
N ALA A 124 8.10 -2.31 -12.89
CA ALA A 124 8.04 -0.92 -13.36
C ALA A 124 9.44 -0.27 -13.33
N HIS A 125 10.17 -0.45 -12.23
CA HIS A 125 11.56 0.03 -12.11
C HIS A 125 12.49 -0.64 -13.13
N GLU A 126 12.44 -1.96 -13.26
CA GLU A 126 13.29 -2.73 -14.19
C GLU A 126 13.09 -2.28 -15.65
N ARG A 127 11.84 -2.01 -16.03
CA ARG A 127 11.48 -1.55 -17.38
C ARG A 127 11.66 -0.05 -17.59
N ASN A 128 11.96 0.69 -16.52
CA ASN A 128 12.01 2.15 -16.53
C ASN A 128 10.67 2.77 -17.01
N GLU A 129 9.56 2.18 -16.57
CA GLU A 129 8.18 2.57 -16.86
C GLU A 129 7.48 3.02 -15.55
N PRO A 130 6.61 4.03 -15.58
CA PRO A 130 5.86 4.42 -14.39
C PRO A 130 4.88 3.31 -13.97
N LEU A 131 4.56 3.25 -12.69
CA LEU A 131 3.45 2.45 -12.20
C LEU A 131 2.15 3.26 -12.27
N GLU A 132 1.36 3.02 -13.31
CA GLU A 132 0.10 3.72 -13.61
C GLU A 132 -1.09 3.16 -12.82
N PHE A 133 -2.01 4.04 -12.42
CA PHE A 133 -3.28 3.75 -11.73
C PHE A 133 -4.48 4.10 -12.64
N LEU A 134 -5.17 3.08 -13.15
CA LEU A 134 -6.20 3.14 -14.21
C LEU A 134 -7.62 2.83 -13.71
#